data_AF-A0A3D5VM99-F1
#
_entry.id   AF-A0A3D5VM99-F1
#
_cell.length_a   1.000
_cell.length_b   1.000
_cell.length_c   1.000
_cell.angle_alpha   90.00
_cell.angle_beta   90.00
_cell.angle_gamma   90.00
#
_symmetry.space_group_name_H-M   'P 1'
#
loop_
_entity.id
_entity.type
_entity.pdbx_description
1 polymer ?
#
loop_
_entity_poly.entity_id
_entity_poly.type
_entity_poly.pdbx_seq_one_letter_code
_entity_poly.pdbx_strand_id
1 'polypeptide(L)'
;MLPAVSLLRVVRWATGCVLGLAMLVLQGCATVAAPDARDPLESFNRSVFSFNDGLDRVVLKPTARAYQATLPEWARKGVGNFFNNLEDVWSALNNGLQLRGQEMGDSIGRVMVNSTIGLGGLIDVASDLSIDRHPANFGLTLGRWGVSPGPYLVLPLLGPATLREVAALPVDQQGSLVTHIPDEATRTALTLTNVVDTRARYLRAGDVVDGAALDRYSFTRDAYLQRQRNDDYDGDPPPEEGTEP
;
A
#
# COMPACT_ATOMS: atom_id res chain seq x y z
N MET A 1 21.88 30.91 -15.41
CA MET A 1 22.59 29.83 -16.14
C MET A 1 22.56 28.59 -15.26
N LEU A 2 21.63 27.66 -15.51
CA LEU A 2 21.57 26.37 -14.81
C LEU A 2 22.72 25.48 -15.31
N PRO A 3 23.47 24.79 -14.43
CA PRO A 3 24.64 24.02 -14.86
C PRO A 3 24.17 22.79 -15.63
N ALA A 4 24.56 22.68 -16.89
CA ALA A 4 24.27 21.56 -17.81
C ALA A 4 24.62 20.16 -17.23
N VAL A 5 25.42 20.11 -16.17
CA VAL A 5 25.84 18.91 -15.46
C VAL A 5 24.69 18.24 -14.68
N SER A 6 23.67 18.98 -14.21
CA SER A 6 22.55 18.37 -13.47
C SER A 6 21.57 17.65 -14.40
N LEU A 7 21.27 18.25 -15.56
CA LEU A 7 20.40 17.68 -16.59
C LEU A 7 20.97 16.38 -17.17
N LEU A 8 22.27 16.32 -17.46
CA LEU A 8 22.93 15.12 -17.97
C LEU A 8 22.93 13.96 -16.95
N ARG A 9 22.97 14.26 -15.65
CA ARG A 9 22.82 13.25 -14.61
C ARG A 9 21.36 12.78 -14.54
N VAL A 10 20.39 13.69 -14.42
CA VAL A 10 18.96 13.33 -14.38
C VAL A 10 18.54 12.52 -15.62
N VAL A 11 19.02 12.88 -16.82
CA VAL A 11 18.75 12.13 -18.05
C VAL A 11 19.39 10.74 -18.03
N ARG A 12 20.61 10.57 -17.51
CA ARG A 12 21.29 9.26 -17.37
C ARG A 12 20.63 8.36 -16.34
N TRP A 13 20.12 8.93 -15.24
CA TRP A 13 19.35 8.19 -14.23
C TRP A 13 17.97 7.79 -14.78
N ALA A 14 17.28 8.70 -15.49
CA ALA A 14 16.02 8.42 -16.14
C ALA A 14 16.14 7.36 -17.25
N THR A 15 17.18 7.43 -18.10
CA THR A 15 17.45 6.38 -19.11
C THR A 15 17.84 5.05 -18.47
N GLY A 16 18.58 5.06 -17.35
CA GLY A 16 18.87 3.84 -16.58
C GLY A 16 17.62 3.19 -16.01
N CYS A 17 16.69 3.98 -15.44
CA CYS A 17 15.41 3.47 -14.94
C CYS A 17 14.52 2.94 -16.08
N VAL A 18 14.45 3.63 -17.21
CA VAL A 18 13.67 3.20 -18.38
C VAL A 18 14.25 1.93 -19.00
N LEU A 19 15.58 1.82 -19.10
CA LEU A 19 16.25 0.60 -19.59
C LEU A 19 16.11 -0.58 -18.63
N GLY A 20 16.18 -0.33 -17.31
CA GLY A 20 15.92 -1.35 -16.28
C GLY A 20 14.47 -1.84 -16.31
N LEU A 21 13.51 -0.92 -16.46
CA LEU A 21 12.09 -1.25 -16.63
C LEU A 21 11.86 -2.03 -17.94
N ALA A 22 12.50 -1.64 -19.04
CA ALA A 22 12.38 -2.33 -20.33
C ALA A 22 13.01 -3.74 -20.30
N MET A 23 14.14 -3.94 -19.62
CA MET A 23 14.74 -5.27 -19.43
C MET A 23 13.88 -6.17 -18.53
N LEU A 24 13.20 -5.61 -17.53
CA LEU A 24 12.21 -6.35 -16.73
C LEU A 24 11.00 -6.78 -17.56
N VAL A 25 10.52 -5.93 -18.47
CA VAL A 25 9.42 -6.27 -19.40
C VAL A 25 9.83 -7.40 -20.36
N LEU A 26 11.10 -7.46 -20.78
CA LEU A 26 11.63 -8.48 -21.70
C LEU A 26 11.81 -9.87 -21.05
N GLN A 27 11.82 -9.99 -19.72
CA GLN A 27 11.91 -11.28 -19.01
C GLN A 27 10.54 -11.98 -18.85
N GLY A 28 9.43 -11.31 -19.19
CA GLY A 28 8.06 -11.81 -19.01
C GLY A 28 7.60 -12.87 -20.02
N CYS A 29 8.41 -13.27 -21.00
CA CYS A 29 8.02 -14.23 -22.04
C CYS A 29 8.06 -15.72 -21.62
N ALA A 30 8.34 -16.04 -20.37
CA ALA A 30 8.18 -17.41 -19.86
C ALA A 30 6.71 -17.63 -19.45
N THR A 31 5.89 -18.23 -20.31
CA THR A 31 4.48 -18.54 -20.04
C THR A 31 4.36 -19.57 -18.91
N VAL A 32 3.60 -19.28 -17.85
CA VAL A 32 3.23 -20.27 -16.82
C VAL A 32 2.28 -21.29 -17.45
N ALA A 33 2.49 -22.59 -17.21
CA ALA A 33 1.76 -23.66 -17.88
C ALA A 33 0.26 -23.73 -17.51
N ALA A 34 -0.14 -23.08 -16.41
CA ALA A 34 -1.53 -22.90 -15.98
C ALA A 34 -1.61 -21.70 -14.99
N PRO A 35 -1.76 -20.45 -15.48
CA PRO A 35 -1.90 -19.30 -14.59
C PRO A 35 -3.23 -19.35 -13.83
N ASP A 36 -3.24 -18.86 -12.60
CA ASP A 36 -4.48 -18.62 -11.86
C ASP A 36 -5.39 -17.67 -12.67
N ALA A 37 -6.69 -17.97 -12.76
CA ALA A 37 -7.62 -17.15 -13.55
C ALA A 37 -7.69 -15.68 -13.07
N ARG A 38 -7.39 -15.44 -11.79
CA ARG A 38 -7.31 -14.10 -11.18
C ARG A 38 -6.00 -13.38 -11.51
N ASP A 39 -5.00 -14.11 -11.98
CA ASP A 39 -3.63 -13.65 -12.27
C ASP A 39 -3.16 -14.07 -13.68
N PRO A 40 -3.81 -13.58 -14.75
CA PRO A 40 -3.45 -13.94 -16.12
C PRO A 40 -2.06 -13.44 -16.53
N LEU A 41 -1.46 -12.52 -15.76
CA LEU A 41 -0.15 -11.91 -15.99
C LEU A 41 0.91 -12.43 -15.00
N GLU A 42 0.75 -13.67 -14.51
CA GLU A 42 1.58 -14.25 -13.46
C GLU A 42 3.09 -14.13 -13.73
N SER A 43 3.54 -14.38 -14.97
CA SER A 43 4.96 -14.29 -15.34
C SER A 43 5.52 -12.87 -15.16
N PHE A 44 4.75 -11.86 -15.55
CA PHE A 44 5.11 -10.46 -15.34
C PHE A 44 5.11 -10.13 -13.86
N ASN A 45 4.05 -10.52 -13.14
CA ASN A 45 3.88 -10.24 -11.73
C ASN A 45 4.97 -10.89 -10.87
N ARG A 46 5.39 -12.13 -11.16
CA ARG A 46 6.53 -12.80 -10.51
C ARG A 46 7.85 -12.07 -10.75
N SER A 47 8.06 -11.55 -11.96
CA SER A 47 9.26 -10.79 -12.31
C SER A 47 9.34 -9.48 -11.52
N VAL A 48 8.24 -8.73 -11.47
CA VAL A 48 8.16 -7.49 -10.68
C VAL A 48 8.23 -7.79 -9.17
N PHE A 49 7.61 -8.87 -8.72
CA PHE A 49 7.72 -9.34 -7.34
C PHE A 49 9.17 -9.62 -6.96
N SER A 50 9.93 -10.32 -7.81
CA SER A 50 11.35 -10.58 -7.56
C SER A 50 12.17 -9.29 -7.51
N PHE A 51 11.85 -8.30 -8.33
CA PHE A 51 12.48 -6.97 -8.25
C PHE A 51 12.18 -6.28 -6.91
N ASN A 52 10.90 -6.23 -6.51
CA ASN A 52 10.48 -5.62 -5.26
C ASN A 52 11.08 -6.34 -4.04
N ASP A 53 11.11 -7.67 -4.02
CA ASP A 53 11.70 -8.47 -2.95
C ASP A 53 13.23 -8.29 -2.88
N GLY A 54 13.91 -8.19 -4.03
CA GLY A 54 15.33 -7.83 -4.07
C GLY A 54 15.60 -6.46 -3.45
N LEU A 55 14.79 -5.46 -3.81
CA LEU A 55 14.88 -4.12 -3.22
C LEU A 55 14.59 -4.12 -1.72
N ASP A 56 13.57 -4.87 -1.27
CA ASP A 56 13.22 -4.98 0.14
C ASP A 56 14.40 -5.55 0.95
N ARG A 57 14.99 -6.65 0.48
CA ARG A 57 16.10 -7.31 1.19
C ARG A 57 17.35 -6.44 1.29
N VAL A 58 17.64 -5.66 0.25
CA VAL A 58 18.87 -4.84 0.17
C VAL A 58 18.69 -3.49 0.86
N VAL A 59 17.51 -2.88 0.76
CA VAL A 59 17.28 -1.48 1.17
C VAL A 59 16.26 -1.36 2.28
N LEU A 60 15.01 -1.80 2.06
CA LEU A 60 13.90 -1.48 2.98
C LEU A 60 14.00 -2.25 4.29
N LYS A 61 14.25 -3.57 4.26
CA LYS A 61 14.35 -4.43 5.45
C LYS A 61 15.52 -4.03 6.37
N PRO A 62 16.75 -3.77 5.88
CA PRO A 62 17.82 -3.23 6.72
C PRO A 62 17.49 -1.86 7.32
N THR A 63 16.91 -0.96 6.51
CA THR A 63 16.53 0.40 6.97
C THR A 63 15.44 0.34 8.04
N ALA A 64 14.43 -0.51 7.86
CA ALA A 64 13.36 -0.74 8.82
C ALA A 64 13.88 -1.34 10.14
N ARG A 65 14.85 -2.26 10.08
CA ARG A 65 15.52 -2.80 11.29
C ARG A 65 16.31 -1.72 12.02
N ALA A 66 17.05 -0.88 11.29
CA ALA A 66 17.74 0.26 11.88
C ALA A 66 16.76 1.23 12.53
N TYR A 67 15.64 1.56 11.86
CA TYR A 67 14.56 2.39 12.40
C TYR A 67 13.97 1.81 13.70
N GLN A 68 13.72 0.50 13.77
CA GLN A 68 13.25 -0.16 15.00
C GLN A 68 14.29 -0.14 16.13
N ALA A 69 15.58 -0.24 15.80
CA ALA A 69 16.66 -0.28 16.77
C ALA A 69 16.98 1.12 17.33
N THR A 70 16.78 2.18 16.55
CA THR A 70 17.12 3.55 16.95
C THR A 70 15.97 4.26 17.66
N LEU A 71 14.71 4.01 17.26
CA LEU A 71 13.55 4.69 17.80
C LEU A 71 12.79 3.82 18.82
N PRO A 72 12.46 4.38 20.00
CA PRO A 72 11.66 3.66 20.99
C PRO A 72 10.25 3.42 20.45
N GLU A 73 9.60 2.38 20.99
CA GLU A 73 8.29 1.92 20.52
C GLU A 73 7.22 3.02 20.51
N TRP A 74 7.18 3.88 21.54
CA TRP A 74 6.21 4.97 21.62
C TRP A 74 6.37 5.99 20.49
N ALA A 75 7.61 6.28 20.06
CA ALA A 75 7.87 7.22 18.97
C ALA A 75 7.43 6.62 17.63
N ARG A 76 7.75 5.33 17.40
CA ARG A 76 7.31 4.60 16.20
C ARG A 76 5.78 4.50 16.13
N LYS A 77 5.14 4.17 17.25
CA LYS A 77 3.67 4.17 17.36
C LYS A 77 3.09 5.55 17.00
N GLY A 78 3.70 6.63 17.50
CA GLY A 78 3.27 7.99 17.17
C GLY A 78 3.38 8.34 15.69
N VAL A 79 4.47 7.93 15.04
CA VAL A 79 4.64 8.10 13.58
C VAL A 79 3.55 7.33 12.82
N GLY A 80 3.31 6.07 13.17
CA GLY A 80 2.24 5.28 12.58
C GLY A 80 0.85 5.90 12.77
N ASN A 81 0.55 6.38 13.98
CA ASN A 81 -0.71 7.06 14.27
C ASN A 81 -0.90 8.33 13.44
N PHE A 82 0.17 9.12 13.26
CA PHE A 82 0.14 10.34 12.47
C PHE A 82 -0.26 10.05 11.02
N PHE A 83 0.36 9.05 10.38
CA PHE A 83 0.01 8.68 9.01
C PHE A 83 -1.39 8.05 8.92
N ASN A 84 -1.78 7.24 9.90
CA ASN A 84 -3.14 6.70 9.97
C ASN A 84 -4.19 7.81 10.07
N ASN A 85 -3.94 8.85 10.86
CA ASN A 85 -4.83 10.00 11.00
C ASN A 85 -4.99 10.78 9.67
N LEU A 86 -3.91 10.90 8.88
CA LEU A 86 -4.00 11.50 7.53
C LEU A 86 -4.82 10.63 6.58
N GLU A 87 -4.65 9.31 6.63
CA GLU A 87 -5.41 8.35 5.82
C GLU A 87 -6.89 8.30 6.22
N ASP A 88 -7.22 8.50 7.50
CA ASP A 88 -8.59 8.52 8.01
C ASP A 88 -9.41 9.67 7.39
N VAL A 89 -8.76 10.78 6.97
CA VAL A 89 -9.41 11.87 6.22
C VAL A 89 -9.93 11.38 4.87
N TRP A 90 -9.10 10.66 4.12
CA TRP A 90 -9.48 10.10 2.82
C TRP A 90 -10.48 8.95 2.98
N SER A 91 -10.34 8.18 4.05
CA SER A 91 -11.27 7.10 4.39
C SER A 91 -12.66 7.64 4.70
N ALA A 92 -12.78 8.75 5.43
CA ALA A 92 -14.06 9.40 5.68
C ALA A 92 -14.80 9.76 4.38
N LEU A 93 -14.08 10.32 3.40
CA LEU A 93 -14.68 10.64 2.10
C LEU A 93 -15.14 9.36 1.37
N ASN A 94 -14.29 8.33 1.30
CA ASN A 94 -14.62 7.11 0.58
C ASN A 94 -15.75 6.31 1.26
N ASN A 95 -15.76 6.21 2.59
CA ASN A 95 -16.87 5.59 3.33
C ASN A 95 -18.18 6.34 3.08
N GLY A 96 -18.14 7.68 2.98
CA GLY A 96 -19.27 8.49 2.55
C GLY A 96 -19.73 8.16 1.12
N LEU A 97 -18.81 8.08 0.17
CA LEU A 97 -19.10 7.70 -1.23
C LEU A 97 -19.63 6.26 -1.35
N GLN A 98 -19.30 5.39 -0.41
CA GLN A 98 -19.76 4.00 -0.35
C GLN A 98 -21.11 3.85 0.38
N LEU A 99 -21.68 4.95 0.87
CA LEU A 99 -22.91 5.00 1.68
C LEU A 99 -22.80 4.23 3.01
N ARG A 100 -21.59 4.18 3.60
CA ARG A 100 -21.30 3.52 4.87
C ARG A 100 -21.29 4.56 6.00
N GLY A 101 -22.48 4.94 6.45
CA GLY A 101 -22.67 6.06 7.38
C GLY A 101 -21.94 5.91 8.72
N GLN A 102 -21.94 4.72 9.31
CA GLN A 102 -21.23 4.43 10.56
C GLN A 102 -19.71 4.60 10.37
N GLU A 103 -19.16 3.95 9.36
CA GLU A 103 -17.71 3.96 9.07
C GLU A 103 -17.20 5.36 8.72
N MET A 104 -18.01 6.15 8.00
CA MET A 104 -17.75 7.56 7.76
C MET A 104 -17.72 8.36 9.07
N GLY A 105 -18.73 8.17 9.93
CA GLY A 105 -18.83 8.83 11.23
C GLY A 105 -17.64 8.51 12.13
N ASP A 106 -17.25 7.23 12.20
CA ASP A 106 -16.08 6.77 12.94
C ASP A 106 -14.80 7.40 12.39
N SER A 107 -14.60 7.40 11.07
CA SER A 107 -13.43 8.03 10.43
C SER A 107 -13.33 9.52 10.73
N ILE A 108 -14.45 10.26 10.67
CA ILE A 108 -14.50 11.68 11.04
C ILE A 108 -14.19 11.86 12.53
N GLY A 109 -14.78 11.03 13.39
CA GLY A 109 -14.55 11.05 14.82
C GLY A 109 -13.07 10.84 15.16
N ARG A 110 -12.43 9.85 14.53
CA ARG A 110 -11.00 9.59 14.67
C ARG A 110 -10.15 10.78 14.27
N VAL A 111 -10.39 11.36 13.08
CA VAL A 111 -9.66 12.55 12.61
C VAL A 111 -9.80 13.70 13.60
N MET A 112 -11.03 13.99 14.06
CA MET A 112 -11.28 15.11 14.96
C MET A 112 -10.60 14.90 16.32
N VAL A 113 -10.77 13.73 16.92
CA VAL A 113 -10.22 13.42 18.25
C VAL A 113 -8.69 13.37 18.21
N ASN A 114 -8.12 12.63 17.26
CA ASN A 114 -6.68 12.43 17.18
C ASN A 114 -5.95 13.71 16.74
N SER A 115 -6.56 14.54 15.88
CA SER A 115 -5.94 15.81 15.49
C SER A 115 -5.97 16.85 16.62
N THR A 116 -7.02 16.86 17.46
CA THR A 116 -7.18 17.86 18.52
C THR A 116 -6.57 17.43 19.86
N ILE A 117 -7.05 16.33 20.42
CA ILE A 117 -6.61 15.78 21.71
C ILE A 117 -5.35 14.93 21.51
N GLY A 118 -5.28 14.20 20.39
CA GLY A 118 -4.18 13.32 20.06
C GLY A 118 -2.91 13.99 19.52
N LEU A 119 -2.75 15.31 19.74
CA LEU A 119 -1.58 16.09 19.31
C LEU A 119 -1.30 15.97 17.79
N GLY A 120 -2.29 16.29 16.96
CA GLY A 120 -2.13 16.24 15.49
C GLY A 120 -2.06 14.82 14.92
N GLY A 121 -2.53 13.82 15.66
CA GLY A 121 -2.55 12.42 15.26
C GLY A 121 -1.41 11.58 15.83
N LEU A 122 -0.52 12.13 16.65
CA LEU A 122 0.57 11.35 17.27
C LEU A 122 0.06 10.37 18.34
N ILE A 123 -1.04 10.70 19.01
CA ILE A 123 -1.66 9.86 20.03
C ILE A 123 -3.03 9.43 19.52
N ASP A 124 -3.26 8.12 19.46
CA ASP A 124 -4.52 7.53 19.01
C ASP A 124 -5.55 7.43 20.14
N VAL A 125 -6.05 8.59 20.55
CA VAL A 125 -7.06 8.73 21.62
C VAL A 125 -8.41 8.14 21.17
N ALA A 126 -8.71 8.18 19.88
CA ALA A 126 -9.97 7.66 19.35
C ALA A 126 -10.12 6.14 19.57
N SER A 127 -9.02 5.38 19.48
CA SER A 127 -9.03 3.95 19.82
C SER A 127 -9.32 3.70 21.30
N ASP A 128 -8.84 4.54 22.21
CA ASP A 128 -9.16 4.43 23.65
C ASP A 128 -10.64 4.73 23.92
N LEU A 129 -11.30 5.48 23.03
CA LEU A 129 -12.75 5.72 23.03
C LEU A 129 -13.55 4.65 22.28
N SER A 130 -12.91 3.57 21.84
CA SER A 130 -13.54 2.49 21.05
C SER A 130 -14.17 2.97 19.74
N ILE A 131 -13.56 3.97 19.09
CA ILE A 131 -13.95 4.38 17.74
C ILE A 131 -13.11 3.57 16.75
N ASP A 132 -13.74 2.60 16.09
CA ASP A 132 -13.06 1.69 15.18
C ASP A 132 -12.53 2.40 13.93
N ARG A 133 -11.43 1.88 13.38
CA ARG A 133 -10.82 2.41 12.16
C ARG A 133 -11.33 1.66 10.95
N HIS A 134 -11.77 2.39 9.93
CA HIS A 134 -12.31 1.83 8.68
C HIS A 134 -11.56 2.40 7.47
N PRO A 135 -10.37 1.87 7.14
CA PRO A 135 -9.58 2.36 6.01
C PRO A 135 -10.34 2.17 4.69
N ALA A 136 -10.46 3.23 3.90
CA ALA A 136 -11.14 3.18 2.62
C ALA A 136 -10.42 4.03 1.57
N ASN A 137 -10.38 3.51 0.34
CA ASN A 137 -9.78 4.15 -0.83
C ASN A 137 -10.75 4.16 -2.01
N PHE A 138 -10.37 4.84 -3.09
CA PHE A 138 -11.22 4.98 -4.25
C PHE A 138 -11.40 3.67 -5.01
N GLY A 139 -10.43 2.75 -4.95
CA GLY A 139 -10.55 1.40 -5.50
C GLY A 139 -11.71 0.61 -4.87
N LEU A 140 -11.85 0.63 -3.55
CA LEU A 140 -12.99 0.04 -2.82
C LEU A 140 -14.29 0.76 -3.14
N THR A 141 -14.25 2.09 -3.26
CA THR A 141 -15.40 2.87 -3.69
C THR A 141 -15.90 2.40 -5.05
N LEU A 142 -15.03 2.24 -6.04
CA LEU A 142 -15.40 1.69 -7.35
C LEU A 142 -16.00 0.26 -7.22
N GLY A 143 -15.45 -0.56 -6.34
CA GLY A 143 -16.00 -1.89 -6.02
C GLY A 143 -17.43 -1.85 -5.52
N ARG A 144 -17.73 -0.95 -4.56
CA ARG A 144 -19.09 -0.71 -4.05
C ARG A 144 -20.07 -0.33 -5.15
N TRP A 145 -19.61 0.39 -6.18
CA TRP A 145 -20.40 0.81 -7.33
C TRP A 145 -20.39 -0.21 -8.50
N GLY A 146 -19.94 -1.44 -8.25
CA GLY A 146 -20.06 -2.56 -9.18
C GLY A 146 -18.92 -2.68 -10.20
N VAL A 147 -17.83 -1.93 -10.03
CA VAL A 147 -16.64 -2.12 -10.87
C VAL A 147 -15.88 -3.35 -10.38
N SER A 148 -15.78 -4.36 -11.23
CA SER A 148 -15.02 -5.57 -10.94
C SER A 148 -13.54 -5.27 -10.67
N PRO A 149 -12.86 -6.03 -9.79
CA PRO A 149 -11.44 -5.81 -9.48
C PRO A 149 -10.55 -5.91 -10.72
N GLY A 150 -10.91 -6.79 -11.66
CA GLY A 150 -10.07 -7.12 -12.81
C GLY A 150 -8.87 -8.00 -12.40
N PRO A 151 -7.87 -8.17 -13.29
CA PRO A 151 -6.73 -9.03 -13.01
C PRO A 151 -5.86 -8.50 -11.88
N TYR A 152 -5.25 -9.42 -11.15
CA TYR A 152 -4.18 -9.17 -10.20
C TYR A 152 -2.93 -8.65 -10.92
N LEU A 153 -2.29 -7.67 -10.31
CA LEU A 153 -1.07 -7.02 -10.78
C LEU A 153 -0.10 -6.82 -9.62
N VAL A 154 1.19 -6.91 -9.91
CA VAL A 154 2.24 -6.46 -9.01
C VAL A 154 2.89 -5.24 -9.62
N LEU A 155 2.81 -4.12 -8.91
CA LEU A 155 3.40 -2.86 -9.32
C LEU A 155 4.84 -2.74 -8.77
N PRO A 156 5.79 -2.20 -9.55
CA PRO A 156 7.11 -1.86 -9.04
C PRO A 156 6.98 -0.89 -7.86
N LEU A 157 7.71 -1.17 -6.77
CA LEU A 157 7.74 -0.40 -5.51
C LEU A 157 6.45 -0.42 -4.68
N LEU A 158 5.27 -0.45 -5.31
CA LEU A 158 3.97 -0.37 -4.64
C LEU A 158 3.45 -1.75 -4.20
N GLY A 159 3.80 -2.81 -4.93
CA GLY A 159 3.42 -4.18 -4.58
C GLY A 159 2.08 -4.64 -5.19
N PRO A 160 1.40 -5.60 -4.54
CA PRO A 160 0.14 -6.18 -5.01
C PRO A 160 -0.99 -5.16 -5.18
N ALA A 161 -1.73 -5.24 -6.30
CA ALA A 161 -2.91 -4.45 -6.61
C ALA A 161 -3.83 -5.22 -7.57
N THR A 162 -5.07 -4.76 -7.76
CA THR A 162 -5.90 -5.16 -8.91
C THR A 162 -5.98 -4.05 -9.94
N LEU A 163 -6.35 -4.38 -11.17
CA LEU A 163 -6.51 -3.38 -12.24
C LEU A 163 -7.41 -2.21 -11.83
N ARG A 164 -8.49 -2.48 -11.08
CA ARG A 164 -9.37 -1.46 -10.52
C ARG A 164 -8.63 -0.50 -9.59
N GLU A 165 -7.82 -1.04 -8.68
CA GLU A 165 -7.01 -0.22 -7.77
C GLU A 165 -5.93 0.57 -8.51
N VAL A 166 -5.28 -0.03 -9.50
CA VAL A 166 -4.31 0.68 -10.34
C VAL A 166 -4.95 1.87 -11.06
N ALA A 167 -6.16 1.69 -11.59
CA ALA A 167 -6.92 2.77 -12.22
C ALA A 167 -7.39 3.85 -11.21
N ALA A 168 -7.55 3.49 -9.93
CA ALA A 168 -7.93 4.40 -8.86
C ALA A 168 -6.76 5.24 -8.31
N LEU A 169 -5.51 4.79 -8.48
CA LEU A 169 -4.31 5.46 -7.94
C LEU A 169 -4.23 6.98 -8.21
N PRO A 170 -4.54 7.50 -9.42
CA PRO A 170 -4.48 8.95 -9.65
C PRO A 170 -5.46 9.73 -8.78
N VAL A 171 -6.61 9.14 -8.44
CA VAL A 171 -7.63 9.74 -7.56
C VAL A 171 -7.20 9.61 -6.10
N ASP A 172 -6.71 8.44 -5.68
CA ASP A 172 -6.18 8.26 -4.33
C ASP A 172 -4.99 9.18 -4.04
N GLN A 173 -4.18 9.50 -5.06
CA GLN A 173 -3.08 10.45 -4.94
C GLN A 173 -3.57 11.87 -4.61
N GLN A 174 -4.79 12.26 -5.06
CA GLN A 174 -5.42 13.53 -4.69
C GLN A 174 -5.88 13.54 -3.22
N GLY A 175 -6.20 12.36 -2.68
CA GLY A 175 -6.58 12.20 -1.27
C GLY A 175 -5.43 12.29 -0.28
N SER A 176 -4.20 12.09 -0.74
CA SER A 176 -3.03 12.14 0.14
C SER A 176 -2.67 13.57 0.52
N LEU A 177 -2.76 13.91 1.80
CA LEU A 177 -2.34 15.23 2.29
C LEU A 177 -0.82 15.45 2.13
N VAL A 178 -0.03 14.37 2.16
CA VAL A 178 1.42 14.43 2.00
C VAL A 178 1.81 14.86 0.58
N THR A 179 1.08 14.42 -0.45
CA THR A 179 1.40 14.76 -1.86
C THR A 179 1.21 16.23 -2.16
N HIS A 180 0.35 16.92 -1.40
CA HIS A 180 0.03 18.34 -1.56
C HIS A 180 0.98 19.29 -0.80
N ILE A 181 1.96 18.76 -0.06
CA ILE A 181 2.96 19.59 0.62
C ILE A 181 3.86 20.25 -0.44
N PRO A 182 3.95 21.60 -0.48
CA PRO A 182 4.69 22.31 -1.54
C PRO A 182 6.20 22.11 -1.42
N ASP A 183 6.71 22.03 -0.18
CA ASP A 183 8.13 21.80 0.07
C ASP A 183 8.52 20.36 -0.27
N GLU A 184 9.38 20.21 -1.28
CA GLU A 184 9.77 18.90 -1.80
C GLU A 184 10.54 18.08 -0.76
N ALA A 185 11.42 18.72 0.01
CA ALA A 185 12.23 18.04 1.02
C ALA A 185 11.34 17.44 2.12
N THR A 186 10.36 18.20 2.62
CA THR A 186 9.39 17.76 3.61
C THR A 186 8.51 16.64 3.06
N ARG A 187 7.99 16.79 1.84
CA ARG A 187 7.17 15.76 1.19
C ARG A 187 7.94 14.45 1.05
N THR A 188 9.16 14.49 0.51
CA THR A 188 10.02 13.32 0.36
C THR A 188 10.37 12.70 1.72
N ALA A 189 10.69 13.50 2.73
CA ALA A 189 11.00 13.01 4.06
C ALA A 189 9.81 12.28 4.69
N LEU A 190 8.60 12.83 4.57
CA LEU A 190 7.38 12.19 5.08
C LEU A 190 7.05 10.91 4.33
N THR A 191 7.13 10.92 2.99
CA THR A 191 6.92 9.71 2.18
C THR A 191 7.90 8.60 2.56
N LEU A 192 9.20 8.91 2.65
CA LEU A 192 10.20 7.91 3.02
C LEU A 192 10.02 7.42 4.46
N THR A 193 9.67 8.31 5.37
CA THR A 193 9.38 7.95 6.77
C THR A 193 8.20 6.99 6.84
N ASN A 194 7.11 7.25 6.11
CA ASN A 194 5.95 6.36 6.07
C ASN A 194 6.31 4.98 5.49
N VAL A 195 7.10 4.95 4.41
CA VAL A 195 7.55 3.68 3.80
C VAL A 195 8.38 2.87 4.80
N VAL A 196 9.34 3.50 5.48
CA VAL A 196 10.20 2.84 6.47
C VAL A 196 9.40 2.40 7.70
N ASP A 197 8.54 3.25 8.24
CA ASP A 197 7.69 2.90 9.40
C ASP A 197 6.74 1.76 9.06
N THR A 198 6.08 1.80 7.90
CA THR A 198 5.19 0.74 7.43
C THR A 198 5.96 -0.57 7.32
N ARG A 199 7.14 -0.58 6.67
CA ARG A 199 7.93 -1.81 6.58
C ARG A 199 8.37 -2.30 7.96
N ALA A 200 8.74 -1.38 8.87
CA ALA A 200 9.09 -1.71 10.24
C ALA A 200 7.94 -2.39 10.99
N ARG A 201 6.69 -1.91 10.87
CA ARG A 201 5.52 -2.54 11.50
C ARG A 201 5.32 -3.98 11.03
N TYR A 202 5.60 -4.27 9.76
CA TYR A 202 5.42 -5.59 9.16
C TYR A 202 6.67 -6.49 9.14
N LEU A 203 7.77 -6.11 9.81
CA LEU A 203 9.00 -6.93 9.83
C LEU A 203 8.73 -8.35 10.35
N ARG A 204 8.01 -8.49 11.48
CA ARG A 204 7.69 -9.79 12.09
C ARG A 204 6.82 -10.67 11.18
N ALA A 205 5.77 -10.10 10.60
CA ALA A 205 4.91 -10.83 9.66
C ALA A 205 5.71 -11.28 8.43
N GLY A 206 6.57 -10.40 7.91
CA GLY A 206 7.48 -10.75 6.80
C GLY A 206 8.43 -11.89 7.16
N ASP A 207 9.02 -11.88 8.36
CA ASP A 207 9.92 -12.96 8.80
C ASP A 207 9.18 -14.32 8.95
N VAL A 208 7.89 -14.31 9.30
CA VAL A 208 7.04 -15.53 9.31
C VAL A 208 6.82 -16.04 7.90
N VAL A 209 6.43 -15.17 6.96
CA VAL A 209 6.28 -15.55 5.54
C VAL A 209 7.60 -16.08 4.98
N ASP A 210 8.70 -15.42 5.33
CA ASP A 210 10.04 -15.78 4.87
C ASP A 210 10.45 -17.21 5.27
N GLY A 211 10.02 -17.65 6.45
CA GLY A 211 10.34 -18.97 7.02
C GLY A 211 9.33 -20.08 6.72
N ALA A 212 8.08 -19.74 6.36
CA ALA A 212 7.00 -20.71 6.20
C ALA A 212 6.54 -20.92 4.75
N ALA A 213 6.67 -19.92 3.87
CA ALA A 213 6.13 -20.01 2.51
C ALA A 213 7.10 -20.72 1.55
N LEU A 214 6.65 -21.83 0.95
CA LEU A 214 7.38 -22.52 -0.13
C LEU A 214 7.48 -21.63 -1.39
N ASP A 215 6.39 -20.94 -1.72
CA ASP A 215 6.34 -19.91 -2.76
C ASP A 215 5.77 -18.61 -2.19
N ARG A 216 6.65 -17.65 -1.92
CA ARG A 216 6.28 -16.34 -1.33
C ARG A 216 5.37 -15.52 -2.23
N TYR A 217 5.53 -15.66 -3.55
CA TYR A 217 4.71 -14.93 -4.51
C TYR A 217 3.26 -15.37 -4.40
N SER A 218 3.01 -16.68 -4.55
CA SER A 218 1.66 -17.24 -4.50
C SER A 218 1.01 -16.97 -3.14
N PHE A 219 1.75 -17.16 -2.03
CA PHE A 219 1.26 -16.84 -0.69
C PHE A 219 0.83 -15.37 -0.56
N THR A 220 1.65 -14.44 -1.07
CA THR A 220 1.37 -13.00 -0.99
C THR A 220 0.17 -12.62 -1.86
N ARG A 221 0.08 -13.17 -3.08
CA ARG A 221 -1.06 -12.97 -3.99
C ARG A 221 -2.35 -13.45 -3.35
N ASP A 222 -2.36 -14.67 -2.84
CA ASP A 222 -3.57 -15.30 -2.31
C ASP A 222 -4.04 -14.59 -1.03
N ALA A 223 -3.11 -14.20 -0.15
CA ALA A 223 -3.42 -13.40 1.04
C ALA A 223 -3.97 -12.00 0.67
N TYR A 224 -3.39 -11.35 -0.34
CA TYR A 224 -3.88 -10.07 -0.84
C TYR A 224 -5.30 -10.19 -1.42
N LEU A 225 -5.54 -11.16 -2.31
CA LEU A 225 -6.86 -11.37 -2.93
C LEU A 225 -7.93 -11.75 -1.89
N GLN A 226 -7.57 -12.56 -0.89
CA GLN A 226 -8.46 -12.89 0.21
C GLN A 226 -8.85 -11.65 1.02
N ARG A 227 -7.87 -10.80 1.37
CA ARG A 227 -8.12 -9.54 2.08
C ARG A 227 -8.99 -8.61 1.26
N GLN A 228 -8.66 -8.37 -0.01
CA GLN A 228 -9.43 -7.49 -0.88
C GLN A 228 -10.87 -7.96 -1.03
N ARG A 229 -11.08 -9.28 -1.16
CA ARG A 229 -12.41 -9.87 -1.19
C ARG A 229 -13.15 -9.61 0.12
N ASN A 230 -12.48 -9.72 1.27
CA ASN A 230 -13.08 -9.39 2.55
C ASN A 230 -13.50 -7.90 2.61
N ASP A 231 -12.65 -7.00 2.14
CA ASP A 231 -12.89 -5.55 2.11
C ASP A 231 -14.04 -5.16 1.16
N ASP A 232 -14.17 -5.84 0.01
CA ASP A 232 -15.24 -5.63 -0.98
C ASP A 232 -16.63 -6.05 -0.44
N TYR A 233 -16.67 -7.00 0.51
CA TYR A 233 -17.90 -7.59 1.05
C TYR A 233 -18.11 -7.33 2.55
N ASP A 234 -17.50 -6.27 3.09
CA ASP A 234 -17.73 -5.83 4.48
C ASP A 234 -17.46 -6.93 5.52
N GLY A 235 -16.51 -7.83 5.24
CA GLY A 235 -16.18 -8.95 6.12
C GLY A 235 -16.98 -10.23 5.88
N ASP A 236 -18.02 -10.20 5.05
CA ASP A 236 -18.92 -11.34 4.77
C ASP A 236 -18.94 -11.70 3.27
N PRO A 237 -17.81 -12.18 2.72
CA PRO A 237 -17.75 -12.54 1.31
C PRO A 237 -18.56 -13.82 1.04
N PRO A 238 -19.26 -13.91 -0.11
CA PRO A 238 -20.01 -15.12 -0.45
C PRO A 238 -19.08 -16.34 -0.53
N PRO A 239 -19.56 -17.58 -0.37
CA PRO A 239 -18.74 -18.77 -0.60
C PRO A 239 -18.10 -18.75 -2.00
N GLU A 240 -16.91 -19.32 -2.15
CA GLU A 240 -16.32 -19.48 -3.49
C GLU A 240 -17.13 -20.54 -4.26
N GLU A 241 -17.52 -20.23 -5.50
CA GLU A 241 -18.21 -21.20 -6.36
C GLU A 241 -17.29 -22.39 -6.62
N GLY A 242 -17.59 -23.54 -6.01
CA GLY A 242 -16.80 -24.78 -6.14
C GLY A 242 -16.38 -25.42 -4.82
N THR A 243 -16.54 -24.74 -3.68
CA THR A 243 -16.48 -25.37 -2.36
C THR A 243 -17.91 -25.66 -1.88
N GLU A 244 -18.50 -26.78 -2.31
CA GLU A 244 -19.60 -27.38 -1.55
C GLU A 244 -19.03 -27.90 -0.21
N PRO A 245 -19.80 -27.83 0.90
CA PRO A 245 -19.38 -28.37 2.20
C PRO A 245 -19.14 -29.88 2.18
#